data_AF-A0A6C0JIG3-F1
#
_entry.id   AF-A0A6C0JIG3-F1
#
_cell.length_a   1.000
_cell.length_b   1.000
_cell.length_c   1.000
_cell.angle_alpha   90.00
_cell.angle_beta   90.00
_cell.angle_gamma   90.00
#
_symmetry.space_group_name_H-M   'P 1'
#
loop_
_entity.id
_entity.type
_entity.pdbx_description
1 polymer ?
#
loop_
_entity_poly.entity_id
_entity_poly.type
_entity_poly.pdbx_seq_one_letter_code
_entity_poly.pdbx_strand_id
1 'polypeptide(L)' 'MPGETEVTKGISNEVVVDYFYIMFWIVGVTTALVLLLEIYGMSIAPKRGFAVFLASAPTLFLTLANAAFLYILSARALK' A
#
# COMPACT_ATOMS: atom_id res chain seq x y z
N MET A 1 -11.96 -20.74 -30.64
CA MET A 1 -11.10 -19.55 -30.62
C MET A 1 -9.78 -19.97 -29.97
N PRO A 2 -8.65 -19.82 -30.66
CA PRO A 2 -7.36 -20.28 -30.18
C PRO A 2 -6.79 -19.31 -29.14
N GLY A 3 -6.30 -19.84 -28.03
CA GLY A 3 -5.16 -19.27 -27.32
C GLY A 3 -5.36 -17.94 -26.61
N GLU A 4 -6.32 -17.86 -25.69
CA GLU A 4 -6.04 -17.11 -24.46
C GLU A 4 -4.93 -17.89 -23.74
N THR A 5 -3.70 -17.60 -24.13
CA THR A 5 -2.54 -17.91 -23.33
C THR A 5 -2.72 -17.11 -22.06
N GLU A 6 -3.29 -17.74 -21.02
CA GLU A 6 -3.33 -17.19 -19.68
C GLU A 6 -1.89 -16.89 -19.28
N VAL A 7 -1.48 -15.64 -19.48
CA VAL A 7 -0.13 -15.10 -19.21
C VAL A 7 0.30 -15.40 -17.77
N THR A 8 -0.68 -15.64 -16.89
CA THR A 8 -0.52 -15.95 -15.47
C THR A 8 -0.36 -17.43 -15.12
N LYS A 9 -0.68 -18.39 -16.02
CA LYS A 9 -0.59 -19.84 -15.72
C LYS A 9 0.85 -20.33 -15.49
N GLY A 10 1.85 -19.58 -15.95
CA GLY A 10 3.26 -19.90 -15.76
C GLY A 10 3.89 -19.29 -14.50
N ILE A 11 3.17 -18.46 -13.74
CA ILE A 11 3.70 -17.76 -12.57
C ILE A 11 3.35 -18.59 -11.33
N SER A 12 4.34 -18.91 -10.50
CA SER A 12 4.07 -19.62 -9.24
C SER A 12 3.30 -18.74 -8.26
N ASN A 13 2.43 -19.35 -7.48
CA ASN A 13 1.65 -18.67 -6.43
C ASN A 13 2.56 -17.89 -5.46
N GLU A 14 3.76 -18.42 -5.17
CA GLU A 14 4.77 -17.77 -4.34
C GLU A 14 5.22 -16.42 -4.92
N VAL A 15 5.49 -16.37 -6.23
CA VAL A 15 5.90 -15.12 -6.91
C VAL A 15 4.80 -14.06 -6.85
N VAL A 16 3.52 -14.47 -6.94
CA VAL A 16 2.40 -13.54 -6.82
C VAL A 16 2.30 -12.97 -5.40
N VAL A 17 2.46 -13.82 -4.38
CA VAL A 17 2.44 -13.38 -2.98
C VAL A 17 3.62 -12.44 -2.68
N ASP A 18 4.82 -12.76 -3.16
CA ASP A 18 6.01 -11.92 -3.01
C ASP A 18 5.84 -10.55 -3.68
N TYR A 19 5.23 -10.51 -4.87
CA TYR A 19 4.91 -9.25 -5.55
C TYR A 19 4.01 -8.35 -4.69
N PHE A 20 2.92 -8.89 -4.14
CA PHE A 20 2.02 -8.11 -3.27
C PHE A 20 2.66 -7.74 -1.94
N TYR A 21 3.56 -8.58 -1.40
CA TYR A 21 4.35 -8.24 -0.23
C TYR A 21 5.27 -7.04 -0.48
N ILE A 22 6.01 -7.05 -1.59
CA ILE A 22 6.89 -5.93 -2.00
C ILE A 22 6.06 -4.65 -2.20
N MET A 23 4.92 -4.75 -2.88
CA MET A 23 4.01 -3.62 -3.08
C MET A 23 3.50 -3.06 -1.74
N PHE A 24 3.06 -3.91 -0.83
CA PHE A 24 2.66 -3.51 0.52
C PHE A 24 3.80 -2.79 1.26
N TRP A 25 5.01 -3.31 1.15
CA TRP A 25 6.19 -2.74 1.80
C TRP A 25 6.53 -1.33 1.26
N ILE A 26 6.52 -1.16 -0.07
CA ILE A 26 6.75 0.14 -0.73
C ILE A 26 5.70 1.17 -0.31
N VAL A 27 4.42 0.77 -0.30
CA VAL A 27 3.32 1.62 0.16
C VAL A 27 3.54 1.99 1.62
N GLY A 28 3.88 1.04 2.49
CA GLY A 28 4.13 1.27 3.90
C GLY A 28 5.25 2.28 4.17
N VAL A 29 6.39 2.12 3.49
CA VAL A 29 7.52 3.07 3.62
C VAL A 29 7.13 4.45 3.10
N THR A 30 6.45 4.53 1.97
CA THR A 30 6.02 5.82 1.39
C THR A 30 5.04 6.54 2.32
N THR A 31 4.06 5.82 2.89
CA THR A 31 3.13 6.37 3.88
C THR A 31 3.87 6.86 5.13
N ALA A 32 4.85 6.11 5.63
CA ALA A 32 5.66 6.53 6.77
C ALA A 32 6.44 7.82 6.48
N LEU A 33 7.03 7.95 5.28
CA LEU A 33 7.74 9.17 4.87
C LEU A 33 6.80 10.38 4.80
N VAL A 34 5.59 10.22 4.23
CA VAL A 34 4.59 11.29 4.20
C VAL A 34 4.20 11.72 5.61
N LEU A 35 3.96 10.76 6.50
CA LEU A 35 3.58 11.04 7.90
C LEU A 35 4.69 11.80 8.63
N LEU A 36 5.96 11.46 8.40
CA LEU A 36 7.11 12.19 8.95
C LEU A 36 7.18 13.63 8.42
N LEU A 37 6.94 13.84 7.13
CA LEU A 37 6.90 15.19 6.53
C LEU A 37 5.75 16.04 7.09
N GLU A 38 4.60 15.43 7.36
CA GLU A 38 3.46 16.11 7.98
C GLU A 38 3.75 16.50 9.43
N ILE A 39 4.33 15.59 10.22
CA ILE A 39 4.77 15.87 11.60
C ILE A 39 5.81 17.00 11.61
N TYR A 40 6.77 16.97 10.68
CA TYR A 40 7.74 18.05 10.50
C TYR A 40 7.03 19.37 10.15
N GLY A 41 6.04 19.33 9.25
CA GLY A 41 5.21 20.48 8.90
C GLY A 41 4.44 21.06 10.10
N MET A 42 3.95 20.21 11.02
CA MET A 42 3.34 20.65 12.28
C MET A 42 4.33 21.39 13.19
N SER A 43 5.61 21.01 13.16
CA SER A 43 6.64 21.66 13.97
C SER A 43 6.93 23.09 13.50
N ILE A 44 6.74 23.38 12.20
CA ILE A 44 6.92 24.73 11.63
C ILE A 44 5.63 25.56 11.75
N ALA A 45 4.49 24.97 11.44
CA ALA A 45 3.20 25.67 11.40
C ALA A 45 2.09 24.81 12.03
N PRO A 46 1.95 24.79 13.37
CA PRO A 46 1.12 23.81 14.08
C PRO A 46 -0.33 23.73 13.61
N LYS A 47 -1.00 24.88 13.47
CA LYS A 47 -2.42 24.93 13.06
C LYS A 47 -2.65 24.43 11.64
N ARG A 48 -1.75 24.81 10.71
CA ARG A 48 -1.85 24.40 9.30
C ARG A 48 -1.42 22.94 9.12
N GLY A 49 -0.33 22.52 9.77
CA GLY A 49 0.16 21.15 9.73
C GLY A 49 -0.86 20.16 10.30
N PHE A 50 -1.51 20.50 11.42
CA PHE A 50 -2.56 19.66 11.99
C PHE A 50 -3.76 19.51 11.05
N ALA A 51 -4.19 20.60 10.39
CA ALA A 51 -5.27 20.54 9.41
C ALA A 51 -4.94 19.66 8.19
N VAL A 52 -3.69 19.74 7.69
CA VAL A 52 -3.22 18.90 6.58
C VAL A 52 -3.19 17.43 6.98
N PHE A 53 -2.63 17.11 8.15
CA PHE A 53 -2.59 15.74 8.68
C PHE A 53 -3.99 15.14 8.88
N LEU A 54 -4.93 15.92 9.41
CA LEU A 54 -6.30 15.44 9.59
C LEU A 54 -6.99 15.16 8.25
N ALA A 55 -6.68 15.96 7.22
CA ALA A 55 -7.22 15.77 5.88
C ALA A 55 -6.59 14.58 5.16
N SER A 56 -5.30 14.32 5.37
CA SER A 56 -4.57 13.22 4.71
C SER A 56 -4.68 11.88 5.45
N ALA A 57 -4.88 11.87 6.76
CA ALA A 57 -4.93 10.66 7.58
C ALA A 57 -5.95 9.61 7.06
N PRO A 58 -7.19 9.96 6.65
CA PRO A 58 -8.12 9.00 6.06
C PRO A 58 -7.57 8.36 4.79
N THR A 59 -6.94 9.15 3.92
CA THR A 59 -6.34 8.66 2.68
C THR A 59 -5.18 7.73 2.97
N LEU A 60 -4.25 8.12 3.85
CA LEU A 60 -3.10 7.29 4.23
C LEU A 60 -3.54 5.96 4.86
N PHE A 61 -4.57 6.01 5.72
CA PHE A 61 -5.16 4.82 6.32
C PHE A 61 -5.77 3.90 5.26
N LEU A 62 -6.61 4.42 4.36
CA LEU A 62 -7.24 3.62 3.31
C LEU A 62 -6.22 3.00 2.36
N THR A 63 -5.16 3.74 2.00
CA THR A 63 -4.09 3.24 1.15
C THR A 63 -3.33 2.08 1.81
N LEU A 64 -2.95 2.21 3.08
CA LEU A 64 -2.30 1.15 3.85
C LEU A 64 -3.22 -0.06 4.03
N ALA A 65 -4.48 0.17 4.41
CA ALA A 65 -5.46 -0.89 4.61
C ALA A 65 -5.71 -1.67 3.32
N ASN A 66 -5.83 -0.99 2.18
CA ASN A 66 -6.01 -1.62 0.87
C ASN A 66 -4.78 -2.44 0.46
N ALA A 67 -3.57 -1.92 0.63
CA ALA A 67 -2.35 -2.66 0.32
C ALA A 67 -2.18 -3.90 1.20
N ALA A 68 -2.48 -3.78 2.51
CA ALA A 68 -2.49 -4.90 3.43
C ALA A 68 -3.56 -5.94 3.07
N PHE A 69 -4.75 -5.48 2.68
CA PHE A 69 -5.85 -6.35 2.26
C PHE A 69 -5.49 -7.17 1.03
N LEU A 70 -4.90 -6.54 0.00
CA LEU A 70 -4.45 -7.23 -1.22
C LEU A 70 -3.38 -8.27 -0.93
N TYR A 71 -2.40 -7.94 -0.08
CA TYR A 71 -1.40 -8.92 0.36
C TYR A 71 -2.04 -10.10 1.09
N ILE A 72 -2.90 -9.86 2.09
CA ILE A 72 -3.57 -10.92 2.85
C ILE A 72 -4.46 -11.78 1.93
N LEU A 73 -5.20 -11.15 1.01
CA LEU A 73 -6.06 -11.85 0.06
C LEU A 73 -5.22 -12.74 -0.85
N SER A 74 -4.10 -12.24 -1.39
CA SER A 74 -3.19 -13.06 -2.20
C SER A 74 -2.64 -14.24 -1.42
N ALA A 75 -2.20 -14.03 -0.17
CA ALA A 75 -1.62 -15.07 0.68
C ALA A 75 -2.64 -16.13 1.12
N ARG A 76 -3.93 -15.78 1.19
CA ARG A 76 -5.02 -16.71 1.57
C ARG A 76 -5.69 -17.39 0.39
N ALA A 77 -5.84 -16.70 -0.74
CA ALA A 77 -6.51 -17.24 -1.92
C ALA A 77 -5.62 -18.19 -2.73
N LEU A 78 -4.29 -18.06 -2.59
CA LEU A 78 -3.31 -18.86 -3.32
C LEU A 78 -2.69 -20.01 -2.49
N LYS A 79 -3.14 -20.16 -1.24
CA LYS A 79 -2.91 -21.36 -0.40
C LYS A 79 -4.03 -22.36 -0.64
#